data_AF-A0A378IRY2-F1
#
_entry.id   AF-A0A378IRY2-F1
#
_cell.length_a   1.000
_cell.length_b   1.000
_cell.length_c   1.000
_cell.angle_alpha   90.00
_cell.angle_beta   90.00
_cell.angle_gamma   90.00
#
_symmetry.space_group_name_H-M   'P 1'
#
loop_
_entity.id
_entity.type
_entity.pdbx_description
1 polymer ?
#
loop_
_entity_poly.entity_id
_entity_poly.type
_entity_poly.pdbx_seq_one_letter_code
_entity_poly.pdbx_strand_id
1 'polypeptide(L)'
;MKIKAIYLMISIFFPVALFASTATCPLSNGINVHTTKRILNICKHGTVIKSFKVALGNKGVGKKQAGDNKTPIGLYGLAHPRKSNQFKVFIPILYPTTKQLAAGYTGRDVGIHGPTQSSSRLSWFNNLPYSTRGCIAVGKNNYIEYVANWVKANPGTKVLII
;
A
#
# COMPACT_ATOMS: atom_id res chain seq x y z
N MET A 1 -74.50 25.25 -10.42
CA MET A 1 -74.00 24.15 -9.55
C MET A 1 -72.48 24.11 -9.66
N LYS A 2 -71.76 24.16 -8.53
CA LYS A 2 -70.29 24.38 -8.47
C LYS A 2 -69.53 23.06 -8.71
N ILE A 3 -68.70 23.00 -9.75
CA ILE A 3 -67.82 21.85 -10.04
C ILE A 3 -66.55 22.02 -9.20
N LYS A 4 -66.29 21.09 -8.28
CA LYS A 4 -65.05 21.05 -7.49
C LYS A 4 -64.00 20.26 -8.27
N ALA A 5 -62.95 20.94 -8.75
CA ALA A 5 -61.78 20.29 -9.33
C ALA A 5 -60.92 19.68 -8.21
N ILE A 6 -60.74 18.36 -8.26
CA ILE A 6 -59.86 17.62 -7.35
C ILE A 6 -58.50 17.50 -8.04
N TYR A 7 -57.49 18.19 -7.52
CA TYR A 7 -56.11 18.08 -8.00
C TYR A 7 -55.46 16.83 -7.40
N LEU A 8 -55.25 15.81 -8.24
CA LEU A 8 -54.53 14.61 -7.89
C LEU A 8 -53.01 14.91 -7.94
N MET A 9 -52.38 15.17 -6.79
CA MET A 9 -50.92 15.29 -6.71
C MET A 9 -50.29 13.90 -6.84
N ILE A 10 -49.76 13.61 -8.03
CA ILE A 10 -48.93 12.41 -8.28
C ILE A 10 -47.54 12.69 -7.69
N SER A 11 -47.26 12.12 -6.52
CA SER A 11 -45.93 12.14 -5.91
C SER A 11 -45.01 11.16 -6.64
N ILE A 12 -44.19 11.66 -7.56
CA ILE A 12 -43.15 10.87 -8.23
C ILE A 12 -42.03 10.58 -7.21
N PHE A 13 -42.03 9.36 -6.66
CA PHE A 13 -40.90 8.85 -5.91
C PHE A 13 -39.74 8.57 -6.87
N PHE A 14 -38.83 9.54 -7.03
CA PHE A 14 -37.56 9.32 -7.71
C PHE A 14 -36.68 8.43 -6.82
N PRO A 15 -36.28 7.23 -7.24
CA PRO A 15 -35.37 6.41 -6.46
C PRO A 15 -34.02 7.12 -6.44
N VAL A 16 -33.64 7.65 -5.29
CA VAL A 16 -32.28 8.15 -5.06
C VAL A 16 -31.36 6.95 -5.09
N ALA A 17 -30.73 6.70 -6.24
CA ALA A 17 -29.67 5.71 -6.36
C ALA A 17 -28.46 6.21 -5.53
N LEU A 18 -28.30 5.68 -4.32
CA LEU A 18 -27.07 5.86 -3.55
C LEU A 18 -25.93 5.14 -4.27
N PHE A 19 -25.13 5.88 -5.03
CA PHE A 19 -23.85 5.38 -5.51
C PHE A 19 -22.92 5.22 -4.32
N ALA A 20 -22.76 3.98 -3.85
CA ALA A 20 -21.73 3.63 -2.89
C ALA A 20 -20.38 4.03 -3.49
N SER A 21 -19.71 5.00 -2.88
CA SER A 21 -18.36 5.42 -3.28
C SER A 21 -17.40 4.27 -2.96
N THR A 22 -17.09 3.45 -3.95
CA THR A 22 -16.05 2.43 -3.81
C THR A 22 -14.73 3.17 -3.55
N ALA A 23 -14.03 2.79 -2.47
CA ALA A 23 -12.76 3.42 -2.12
C ALA A 23 -11.80 3.31 -3.31
N THR A 24 -11.62 4.43 -4.02
CA THR A 24 -10.88 4.45 -5.27
C THR A 24 -9.40 4.57 -4.97
N CYS A 25 -8.61 3.60 -5.44
CA CYS A 25 -7.16 3.63 -5.29
C CYS A 25 -6.53 4.67 -6.23
N PRO A 26 -5.67 5.57 -5.71
CA PRO A 26 -4.95 6.53 -6.57
C PRO A 26 -4.13 5.84 -7.66
N LEU A 27 -3.45 4.75 -7.32
CA LEU A 27 -2.94 3.79 -8.31
C LEU A 27 -3.96 2.67 -8.50
N SER A 28 -4.67 2.68 -9.63
CA SER A 28 -5.81 1.78 -9.89
C SER A 28 -5.44 0.30 -9.97
N ASN A 29 -4.25 -0.01 -10.49
CA ASN A 29 -3.67 -1.35 -10.56
C ASN A 29 -2.25 -1.31 -10.00
N GLY A 30 -2.05 -1.87 -8.81
CA GLY A 30 -0.78 -1.70 -8.12
C GLY A 30 -0.90 -1.79 -6.60
N ILE A 31 0.14 -1.31 -5.95
CA ILE A 31 0.19 -1.20 -4.49
C ILE A 31 0.12 0.28 -4.11
N ASN A 32 -0.77 0.64 -3.19
CA ASN A 32 -0.85 1.98 -2.59
C ASN A 32 -0.47 1.88 -1.12
N VAL A 33 0.54 2.63 -0.70
CA VAL A 33 0.99 2.68 0.70
C VAL A 33 0.62 4.04 1.24
N HIS A 34 -0.41 4.06 2.09
CA HIS A 34 -0.86 5.26 2.79
C HIS A 34 -0.06 5.42 4.08
N THR A 35 0.91 6.33 4.06
CA THR A 35 1.94 6.46 5.08
C THR A 35 1.39 7.00 6.41
N THR A 36 0.52 8.00 6.37
CA THR A 36 -0.18 8.52 7.57
C THR A 36 -1.04 7.45 8.22
N LYS A 37 -1.75 6.64 7.42
CA LYS A 37 -2.62 5.56 7.92
C LYS A 37 -1.85 4.28 8.25
N ARG A 38 -0.59 4.18 7.82
CA ARG A 38 0.24 2.97 7.92
C ARG A 38 -0.44 1.73 7.33
N ILE A 39 -1.00 1.88 6.13
CA ILE A 39 -1.70 0.81 5.40
C ILE A 39 -1.10 0.63 4.01
N LEU A 40 -0.87 -0.63 3.64
CA LEU A 40 -0.59 -1.07 2.27
C LEU A 40 -1.86 -1.69 1.69
N ASN A 41 -2.36 -1.13 0.60
CA ASN A 41 -3.47 -1.63 -0.18
C ASN A 41 -2.96 -2.23 -1.49
N ILE A 42 -3.40 -3.43 -1.82
CA ILE A 42 -3.28 -3.99 -3.17
C ILE A 42 -4.58 -3.66 -3.90
N CYS A 43 -4.45 -3.06 -5.07
CA CYS A 43 -5.57 -2.53 -5.85
C CYS A 43 -5.62 -3.15 -7.25
N LYS A 44 -6.84 -3.41 -7.71
CA LYS A 44 -7.14 -3.87 -9.07
C LYS A 44 -8.39 -3.14 -9.57
N HIS A 45 -8.30 -2.56 -10.76
CA HIS A 45 -9.36 -1.76 -11.38
C HIS A 45 -9.92 -0.66 -10.46
N GLY A 46 -9.05 -0.01 -9.69
CA GLY A 46 -9.43 1.06 -8.77
C GLY A 46 -9.95 0.59 -7.41
N THR A 47 -10.20 -0.71 -7.23
CA THR A 47 -10.75 -1.27 -5.99
C THR A 47 -9.66 -1.91 -5.15
N VAL A 48 -9.71 -1.69 -3.83
CA VAL A 48 -8.86 -2.39 -2.86
C VAL A 48 -9.28 -3.86 -2.77
N ILE A 49 -8.39 -4.78 -3.13
CA ILE A 49 -8.62 -6.22 -3.00
C ILE A 49 -7.99 -6.81 -1.73
N LYS A 50 -6.99 -6.14 -1.16
CA LYS A 50 -6.35 -6.55 0.09
C LYS A 50 -5.71 -5.37 0.80
N SER A 51 -5.74 -5.37 2.13
CA SER A 51 -5.13 -4.35 2.97
C SER A 51 -4.27 -4.97 4.07
N PHE A 52 -3.15 -4.33 4.38
CA PHE A 52 -2.23 -4.76 5.44
C PHE A 52 -1.77 -3.55 6.25
N LYS A 53 -1.72 -3.68 7.58
CA LYS A 53 -1.01 -2.73 8.42
C LYS A 53 0.50 -2.83 8.14
N VAL A 54 1.19 -1.70 8.10
CA VAL A 54 2.62 -1.64 7.83
C VAL A 54 3.42 -0.81 8.83
N ALA A 55 4.69 -1.17 8.98
CA ALA A 55 5.69 -0.34 9.63
C ALA A 55 6.49 0.43 8.58
N LEU A 56 6.91 1.65 8.93
CA LEU A 56 7.65 2.57 8.06
C LEU A 56 8.97 2.98 8.73
N GLY A 57 9.77 3.77 8.02
CA GLY A 57 11.01 4.34 8.52
C GLY A 57 10.85 5.05 9.87
N ASN A 58 11.77 4.80 10.80
CA ASN A 58 11.73 5.35 12.15
C ASN A 58 11.95 6.88 12.22
N LYS A 59 12.43 7.50 11.13
CA LYS A 59 12.53 8.95 10.97
C LYS A 59 11.45 9.53 10.04
N GLY A 60 10.39 8.75 9.78
CA GLY A 60 9.24 9.18 8.99
C GLY A 60 9.38 8.89 7.50
N VAL A 61 8.91 9.82 6.68
CA VAL A 61 8.82 9.68 5.21
C VAL A 61 9.63 10.76 4.50
N GLY A 62 9.77 10.64 3.18
CA GLY A 62 10.50 11.60 2.35
C GLY A 62 12.00 11.32 2.31
N LYS A 63 12.37 10.06 2.04
CA LYS A 63 13.76 9.66 1.83
C LYS A 63 14.44 10.48 0.75
N LYS A 64 15.65 10.98 1.04
CA LYS A 64 16.55 11.64 0.07
C LYS A 64 18.00 11.20 0.20
N GLN A 65 18.42 10.70 1.37
CA GLN A 65 19.83 10.38 1.63
C GLN A 65 20.03 8.96 2.14
N ALA A 66 21.18 8.36 1.86
CA ALA A 66 21.61 7.13 2.53
C ALA A 66 21.64 7.35 4.06
N GLY A 67 21.11 6.41 4.83
CA GLY A 67 21.13 6.48 6.30
C GLY A 67 20.09 7.42 6.96
N ASP A 68 19.30 8.17 6.20
CA ASP A 68 18.27 9.08 6.77
C ASP A 68 17.09 8.36 7.46
N ASN A 69 17.04 7.03 7.35
CA ASN A 69 16.01 6.14 7.90
C ASN A 69 14.55 6.53 7.60
N LYS A 70 14.32 7.24 6.50
CA LYS A 70 12.99 7.62 6.01
C LYS A 70 12.49 6.64 4.96
N THR A 71 11.17 6.45 4.90
CA THR A 71 10.53 5.75 3.77
C THR A 71 10.37 6.73 2.59
N PRO A 72 10.72 6.34 1.35
CA PRO A 72 10.54 7.21 0.19
C PRO A 72 9.06 7.49 -0.08
N ILE A 73 8.75 8.69 -0.57
CA ILE A 73 7.43 9.06 -1.11
C ILE A 73 7.53 9.08 -2.64
N GLY A 74 6.48 8.65 -3.33
CA GLY A 74 6.41 8.68 -4.79
C GLY A 74 6.01 7.35 -5.42
N LEU A 75 6.09 7.29 -6.74
CA LEU A 75 5.77 6.12 -7.55
C LEU A 75 7.04 5.39 -7.95
N TYR A 76 7.09 4.08 -7.67
CA TYR A 76 8.27 3.24 -7.93
C TYR A 76 7.86 1.94 -8.61
N GLY A 77 8.77 1.41 -9.43
CA GLY A 77 8.69 0.01 -9.83
C GLY A 77 9.08 -0.92 -8.68
N LEU A 78 8.62 -2.16 -8.74
CA LEU A 78 9.08 -3.23 -7.87
C LEU A 78 9.96 -4.20 -8.64
N ALA A 79 11.08 -4.60 -8.05
CA ALA A 79 11.87 -5.71 -8.56
C ALA A 79 11.24 -7.05 -8.17
N HIS A 80 11.77 -8.15 -8.72
CA HIS A 80 11.26 -9.49 -8.44
C HIS A 80 11.36 -9.83 -6.94
N PRO A 81 10.29 -10.38 -6.32
CA PRO A 81 10.34 -10.85 -4.94
C PRO A 81 11.39 -11.94 -4.73
N ARG A 82 12.26 -11.79 -3.73
CA ARG A 82 13.32 -12.76 -3.41
C ARG A 82 13.22 -13.29 -1.99
N LYS A 83 13.70 -14.52 -1.76
CA LYS A 83 13.82 -15.11 -0.43
C LYS A 83 14.77 -14.25 0.43
N SER A 84 14.44 -14.09 1.70
CA SER A 84 15.28 -13.41 2.68
C SER A 84 15.34 -14.24 3.96
N ASN A 85 16.56 -14.50 4.44
CA ASN A 85 16.74 -15.16 5.74
C ASN A 85 16.25 -14.26 6.90
N GLN A 86 16.41 -12.94 6.75
CA GLN A 86 16.00 -11.98 7.77
C GLN A 86 14.50 -11.67 7.75
N PHE A 87 13.85 -11.68 6.58
CA PHE A 87 12.47 -11.18 6.45
C PHE A 87 11.48 -12.15 5.81
N LYS A 88 11.87 -13.43 5.64
CA LYS A 88 11.18 -14.45 4.82
C LYS A 88 11.19 -14.12 3.32
N VAL A 89 10.66 -12.95 2.95
CA VAL A 89 10.65 -12.40 1.59
C VAL A 89 11.02 -10.92 1.63
N PHE A 90 11.77 -10.47 0.63
CA PHE A 90 12.08 -9.07 0.38
C PHE A 90 11.74 -8.71 -1.07
N ILE A 91 11.01 -7.62 -1.27
CA ILE A 91 10.61 -7.09 -2.57
C ILE A 91 11.27 -5.72 -2.73
N PRO A 92 12.36 -5.60 -3.51
CA PRO A 92 13.04 -4.32 -3.67
C PRO A 92 12.11 -3.29 -4.33
N ILE A 93 12.08 -2.09 -3.75
CA ILE A 93 11.51 -0.90 -4.37
C ILE A 93 12.63 -0.25 -5.17
N LEU A 94 12.36 0.09 -6.43
CA LEU A 94 13.33 0.72 -7.33
C LEU A 94 13.52 2.22 -7.00
N TYR A 95 13.98 2.49 -5.78
CA TYR A 95 14.40 3.79 -5.29
C TYR A 95 15.94 3.89 -5.34
N PRO A 96 16.51 5.04 -5.74
CA PRO A 96 15.82 6.22 -6.25
C PRO A 96 15.42 6.05 -7.73
N THR A 97 14.44 6.84 -8.18
CA THR A 97 14.15 6.95 -9.63
C THR A 97 15.30 7.67 -10.36
N THR A 98 15.40 7.54 -11.68
CA THR A 98 16.40 8.27 -12.48
C THR A 98 16.34 9.78 -12.27
N LYS A 99 15.13 10.36 -12.15
CA LYS A 99 14.93 11.78 -11.84
C LYS A 99 15.46 12.15 -10.45
N GLN A 100 15.25 11.30 -9.45
CA GLN A 100 15.75 11.51 -8.10
C GLN A 100 17.28 11.36 -8.03
N LEU A 101 17.86 10.39 -8.76
CA LEU A 101 19.32 10.26 -8.89
C LEU A 101 19.91 11.53 -9.51
N ALA A 102 19.33 12.04 -10.60
CA ALA A 102 19.75 13.31 -11.22
C ALA A 102 19.58 14.51 -10.27
N ALA A 103 18.63 14.45 -9.33
CA ALA A 103 18.43 15.45 -8.29
C ALA A 103 19.30 15.21 -7.02
N GLY A 104 20.26 14.28 -7.06
CA GLY A 104 21.21 14.03 -5.98
C GLY A 104 20.70 13.16 -4.84
N TYR A 105 19.60 12.43 -5.02
CA TYR A 105 19.09 11.52 -3.99
C TYR A 105 20.03 10.31 -3.88
N THR A 106 20.34 9.91 -2.64
CA THR A 106 21.21 8.77 -2.36
C THR A 106 20.51 7.68 -1.56
N GLY A 107 21.16 6.52 -1.41
CA GLY A 107 20.64 5.34 -0.72
C GLY A 107 20.17 4.24 -1.67
N ARG A 108 19.85 3.10 -1.08
CA ARG A 108 19.46 1.85 -1.76
C ARG A 108 18.77 0.91 -0.76
N ASP A 109 18.48 -0.31 -1.19
CA ASP A 109 18.01 -1.42 -0.35
C ASP A 109 16.71 -1.12 0.44
N VAL A 110 15.88 -0.26 -0.12
CA VAL A 110 14.51 -0.04 0.36
C VAL A 110 13.60 -1.07 -0.30
N GLY A 111 12.71 -1.67 0.49
CA GLY A 111 11.79 -2.67 -0.04
C GLY A 111 10.56 -2.90 0.83
N ILE A 112 9.66 -3.74 0.32
CA ILE A 112 8.55 -4.32 1.07
C ILE A 112 9.01 -5.67 1.61
N HIS A 113 8.84 -5.93 2.90
CA HIS A 113 9.31 -7.18 3.50
C HIS A 113 8.41 -7.69 4.63
N GLY A 114 8.58 -8.96 5.00
CA GLY A 114 7.88 -9.59 6.12
C GLY A 114 8.47 -9.22 7.48
N PRO A 115 7.95 -9.76 8.60
CA PRO A 115 8.53 -9.54 9.92
C PRO A 115 9.97 -10.09 9.98
N THR A 116 10.77 -9.58 10.91
CA THR A 116 12.11 -10.13 11.17
C THR A 116 11.98 -11.57 11.66
N GLN A 117 12.73 -12.49 11.09
CA GLN A 117 12.77 -13.89 11.53
C GLN A 117 13.69 -14.00 12.76
N SER A 118 13.17 -14.54 13.85
CA SER A 118 13.96 -14.92 15.03
C SER A 118 14.25 -16.42 15.01
N SER A 119 15.45 -16.81 15.44
CA SER A 119 15.86 -18.21 15.60
C SER A 119 15.41 -18.83 16.93
N SER A 120 14.85 -18.05 17.86
CA SER A 120 14.42 -18.56 19.16
C SER A 120 12.98 -19.12 19.13
N ARG A 121 12.72 -20.15 19.95
CA ARG A 121 11.42 -20.82 20.16
C ARG A 121 10.30 -19.87 20.64
N LEU A 122 10.61 -18.58 20.85
CA LEU A 122 9.70 -17.48 21.18
C LEU A 122 9.09 -16.80 19.92
N SER A 123 9.08 -17.49 18.78
CA SER A 123 8.60 -17.00 17.47
C SER A 123 7.08 -16.72 17.42
N TRP A 124 6.30 -17.11 18.44
CA TRP A 124 4.85 -16.84 18.47
C TRP A 124 4.56 -15.33 18.51
N PHE A 125 5.44 -14.50 19.07
CA PHE A 125 5.23 -13.05 19.17
C PHE A 125 5.77 -12.25 17.97
N ASN A 126 5.77 -12.81 16.75
CA ASN A 126 6.14 -12.07 15.53
C ASN A 126 5.09 -10.98 15.22
N ASN A 127 5.14 -9.91 16.00
CA ASN A 127 4.37 -8.70 15.83
C ASN A 127 5.00 -7.87 14.71
N LEU A 128 4.17 -7.02 14.09
CA LEU A 128 4.64 -5.98 13.19
C LEU A 128 5.69 -5.12 13.94
N PRO A 129 6.92 -4.95 13.42
CA PRO A 129 7.89 -4.08 14.09
C PRO A 129 7.33 -2.66 14.19
N TYR A 130 7.65 -1.94 15.26
CA TYR A 130 7.18 -0.54 15.41
C TYR A 130 7.68 0.37 14.27
N SER A 131 8.87 0.09 13.73
CA SER A 131 9.50 0.87 12.66
C SER A 131 10.59 0.10 11.91
N THR A 132 11.05 0.65 10.78
CA THR A 132 12.15 0.14 9.93
C THR A 132 13.24 1.21 9.76
N ARG A 133 14.29 0.92 8.98
CA ARG A 133 15.29 1.91 8.51
C ARG A 133 14.95 2.53 7.14
N GLY A 134 13.66 2.54 6.76
CA GLY A 134 13.16 3.13 5.52
C GLY A 134 12.32 2.18 4.65
N CYS A 135 12.37 0.88 4.93
CA CYS A 135 11.52 -0.12 4.30
C CYS A 135 10.04 -0.05 4.75
N ILE A 136 9.21 -0.82 4.06
CA ILE A 136 7.80 -1.02 4.40
C ILE A 136 7.64 -2.48 4.88
N ALA A 137 7.41 -2.68 6.17
CA ALA A 137 7.27 -4.03 6.72
C ALA A 137 5.80 -4.39 6.90
N VAL A 138 5.38 -5.58 6.47
CA VAL A 138 4.08 -6.17 6.85
C VAL A 138 4.25 -7.06 8.08
N GLY A 139 3.16 -7.27 8.83
CA GLY A 139 3.24 -7.88 10.16
C GLY A 139 3.37 -9.39 10.23
N LYS A 140 3.14 -10.13 9.14
CA LYS A 140 3.13 -11.61 9.15
C LYS A 140 3.76 -12.20 7.90
N ASN A 141 4.33 -13.40 8.02
CA ASN A 141 4.96 -14.11 6.90
C ASN A 141 3.97 -14.40 5.76
N ASN A 142 2.76 -14.85 6.08
CA ASN A 142 1.73 -15.08 5.05
C ASN A 142 1.27 -13.78 4.35
N TYR A 143 1.41 -12.62 4.99
CA TYR A 143 1.10 -11.33 4.37
C TYR A 143 2.15 -10.97 3.32
N ILE A 144 3.44 -11.11 3.64
CA ILE A 144 4.49 -10.82 2.63
C ILE A 144 4.48 -11.84 1.50
N GLU A 145 4.14 -13.10 1.78
CA GLU A 145 3.97 -14.12 0.75
C GLU A 145 2.79 -13.77 -0.19
N TYR A 146 1.68 -13.27 0.36
CA TYR A 146 0.58 -12.77 -0.47
C TYR A 146 1.03 -11.62 -1.38
N VAL A 147 1.70 -10.60 -0.82
CA VAL A 147 2.21 -9.46 -1.61
C VAL A 147 3.16 -9.95 -2.69
N ALA A 148 4.08 -10.87 -2.36
CA ALA A 148 5.04 -11.43 -3.30
C ALA A 148 4.38 -12.21 -4.43
N ASN A 149 3.41 -13.06 -4.12
CA ASN A 149 2.67 -13.83 -5.12
C ASN A 149 1.88 -12.91 -6.05
N TRP A 150 1.29 -11.85 -5.49
CA TRP A 150 0.60 -10.85 -6.29
C TRP A 150 1.57 -10.12 -7.25
N VAL A 151 2.74 -9.68 -6.77
CA VAL A 151 3.77 -9.05 -7.61
C VAL A 151 4.27 -9.98 -8.71
N LYS A 152 4.46 -11.28 -8.39
CA LYS A 152 4.87 -12.30 -9.39
C LYS A 152 3.81 -12.52 -10.47
N ALA A 153 2.54 -12.55 -10.08
CA ALA A 153 1.42 -12.73 -11.01
C ALA A 153 1.11 -11.48 -11.85
N ASN A 154 1.65 -10.31 -11.47
CA ASN A 154 1.42 -9.04 -12.15
C ASN A 154 2.77 -8.34 -12.46
N PRO A 155 3.55 -8.84 -13.44
CA PRO A 155 4.81 -8.22 -13.85
C PRO A 155 4.64 -6.73 -14.19
N GLY A 156 5.65 -5.92 -13.85
CA GLY A 156 5.58 -4.46 -14.03
C GLY A 156 4.74 -3.73 -12.97
N THR A 157 4.30 -4.43 -11.93
CA THR A 157 3.67 -3.82 -10.75
C THR A 157 4.44 -2.59 -10.27
N LYS A 158 3.70 -1.53 -9.98
CA LYS A 158 4.21 -0.33 -9.32
C LYS A 158 3.67 -0.21 -7.89
N VAL A 159 4.41 0.50 -7.05
CA VAL A 159 3.98 0.95 -5.73
C VAL A 159 3.94 2.47 -5.69
N LEU A 160 2.81 3.02 -5.28
CA LEU A 160 2.64 4.42 -4.94
C LEU A 160 2.69 4.58 -3.43
N ILE A 161 3.68 5.33 -2.93
CA ILE A 161 3.85 5.60 -1.50
C ILE A 161 3.46 7.06 -1.24
N ILE A 162 2.39 7.27 -0.47
CA ILE A 162 1.70 8.55 -0.27
C ILE A 162 1.33 8.78 1.19
#